data_AF-A0A5J4WIM8-F1
#
_entry.id   AF-A0A5J4WIM8-F1
#
_cell.length_a   1.000
_cell.length_b   1.000
_cell.length_c   1.000
_cell.angle_alpha   90.00
_cell.angle_beta   90.00
_cell.angle_gamma   90.00
#
_symmetry.space_group_name_H-M   'P 1'
#
loop_
_entity.id
_entity.type
_entity.pdbx_description
1 polymer ?
#
loop_
_entity_poly.entity_id
_entity_poly.type
_entity_poly.pdbx_seq_one_letter_code
_entity_poly.pdbx_strand_id
1 'polypeptide(L)'
;MVRLTCGLATEILCANGDITTINSKFSRTYSSGSGGYIRLCVFPIQTSTGTPYIQFQVTRNTNSMQTIDLLPFYTVNGIIDLYGNFTAPSYIQPTYNIYYGVDQLLNTHTGSYSSAVYTAWIHMMSGIGGVTITVSKQSTYFPQRVTEILTQDIVSSISGSQTQIPISYNIGNGGIINNMIQVHPMD
;
A
#
# COMPACT_ATOMS: atom_id res chain seq x y z
N MET A 1 -29.68 20.39 19.46
CA MET A 1 -28.91 21.21 18.52
C MET A 1 -27.47 21.25 19.02
N VAL A 2 -26.61 20.37 18.52
CA VAL A 2 -25.19 20.38 18.85
C VAL A 2 -24.45 20.97 17.66
N ARG A 3 -23.79 22.09 17.91
CA ARG A 3 -22.93 22.81 16.98
C ARG A 3 -21.57 22.13 17.02
N LEU A 4 -21.02 21.71 15.88
CA LEU A 4 -19.63 21.27 15.79
C LEU A 4 -18.80 22.39 15.15
N THR A 5 -17.74 22.77 15.88
CA THR A 5 -16.76 23.79 15.51
C THR A 5 -15.62 23.13 14.71
N CYS A 6 -15.06 23.89 13.78
CA CYS A 6 -13.99 23.53 12.84
C CYS A 6 -12.76 22.79 13.42
N GLY A 7 -12.20 21.85 12.64
CA GLY A 7 -10.78 21.45 12.73
C GLY A 7 -10.52 19.94 12.87
N LEU A 8 -9.80 19.39 11.87
CA LEU A 8 -9.30 18.00 11.73
C LEU A 8 -10.34 16.88 11.54
N ALA A 9 -10.26 16.21 10.39
CA ALA A 9 -10.94 14.96 10.07
C ALA A 9 -10.40 13.81 10.95
N THR A 10 -10.80 13.80 12.22
CA THR A 10 -10.64 12.66 13.12
C THR A 10 -11.98 11.93 13.17
N GLU A 11 -12.37 11.28 12.08
CA GLU A 11 -13.40 10.24 12.12
C GLU A 11 -12.72 8.88 12.12
N ILE A 12 -12.29 8.46 13.31
CA ILE A 12 -12.09 7.04 13.61
C ILE A 12 -13.47 6.52 14.00
N LEU A 13 -14.25 6.04 13.04
CA LEU A 13 -15.38 5.15 13.34
C LEU A 13 -14.85 3.72 13.38
N CYS A 14 -14.48 3.27 14.57
CA CYS A 14 -14.51 1.87 14.93
C CYS A 14 -15.44 1.73 16.13
N ALA A 15 -16.75 1.82 15.90
CA ALA A 15 -17.75 1.43 16.88
C ALA A 15 -18.29 0.06 16.50
N ASN A 16 -18.00 -0.91 17.37
CA ASN A 16 -18.78 -2.13 17.60
C ASN A 16 -19.15 -3.01 16.40
N GLY A 17 -18.32 -4.02 16.14
CA GLY A 17 -18.80 -5.38 15.81
C GLY A 17 -19.73 -5.56 14.59
N ASP A 18 -19.89 -4.56 13.74
CA ASP A 18 -20.81 -4.61 12.62
C ASP A 18 -20.09 -5.20 11.40
N ILE A 19 -20.51 -6.41 10.99
CA ILE A 19 -20.07 -7.10 9.77
C ILE A 19 -20.75 -6.41 8.59
N THR A 20 -20.41 -5.15 8.36
CA THR A 20 -20.86 -4.43 7.19
C THR A 20 -19.83 -4.66 6.10
N THR A 21 -20.23 -5.39 5.07
CA THR A 21 -19.56 -5.45 3.78
C THR A 21 -19.02 -4.05 3.45
N ILE A 22 -17.70 -3.91 3.24
CA ILE A 22 -17.07 -2.64 2.85
C ILE A 22 -17.57 -2.30 1.43
N ASN A 23 -18.79 -1.78 1.38
CA ASN A 23 -19.46 -1.31 0.18
C ASN A 23 -19.24 0.21 0.01
N SER A 24 -18.71 0.86 1.04
CA SER A 24 -18.06 2.17 0.96
C SER A 24 -16.60 1.95 0.55
N LYS A 25 -16.30 2.16 -0.74
CA LYS A 25 -14.92 2.19 -1.25
C LYS A 25 -14.11 3.21 -0.44
N PHE A 26 -13.36 2.74 0.54
CA PHE A 26 -12.49 3.60 1.35
C PHE A 26 -11.43 4.19 0.42
N SER A 27 -11.45 5.50 0.25
CA SER A 27 -10.61 6.19 -0.72
C SER A 27 -10.10 7.49 -0.12
N ARG A 28 -8.82 7.78 -0.33
CA ARG A 28 -8.20 9.04 0.11
C ARG A 28 -7.26 9.55 -0.95
N THR A 29 -7.32 10.86 -1.18
CA THR A 29 -6.40 11.57 -2.05
C THR A 29 -5.33 12.24 -1.21
N TYR A 30 -4.08 12.05 -1.61
CA TYR A 30 -2.87 12.57 -0.99
C TYR A 30 -2.14 13.47 -1.96
N SER A 31 -1.67 14.62 -1.49
CA SER A 31 -0.94 15.58 -2.32
C SER A 31 0.28 16.08 -1.56
N SER A 32 1.48 15.86 -2.12
CA SER A 32 2.73 16.39 -1.57
C SER A 32 3.68 16.78 -2.70
N GLY A 33 4.24 17.99 -2.61
CA GLY A 33 5.31 18.43 -3.51
C GLY A 33 6.63 17.69 -3.25
N SER A 34 6.92 17.35 -1.99
CA SER A 34 8.17 16.69 -1.59
C SER A 34 8.11 15.16 -1.64
N GLY A 35 6.94 14.57 -1.92
CA GLY A 35 6.73 13.13 -1.75
C GLY A 35 6.58 12.73 -0.28
N GLY A 36 6.84 11.47 0.03
CA GLY A 36 6.82 10.93 1.38
C GLY A 36 6.13 9.58 1.48
N TYR A 37 5.98 9.06 2.70
CA TYR A 37 5.39 7.76 2.96
C TYR A 37 3.92 7.88 3.34
N ILE A 38 3.10 6.99 2.78
CA ILE A 38 1.68 6.87 3.10
C ILE A 38 1.45 5.50 3.73
N ARG A 39 0.77 5.48 4.87
CA ARG A 39 0.35 4.24 5.53
C ARG A 39 -0.85 3.65 4.81
N LEU A 40 -0.70 2.45 4.27
CA LEU A 40 -1.80 1.73 3.64
C LEU A 40 -2.74 1.15 4.69
N CYS A 41 -2.19 0.37 5.62
CA CYS A 41 -2.94 -0.28 6.70
C CYS A 41 -1.99 -0.84 7.78
N VAL A 42 -2.58 -1.22 8.90
CA VAL A 42 -1.93 -1.91 10.01
C VAL A 42 -2.50 -3.33 10.13
N PHE A 43 -1.62 -4.28 10.42
CA PHE A 43 -1.90 -5.67 10.65
C PHE A 43 -1.57 -6.01 12.12
N PRO A 44 -2.51 -5.84 13.06
CA PRO A 44 -2.26 -6.12 14.47
C PRO A 44 -2.17 -7.64 14.72
N ILE A 45 -1.28 -8.05 15.63
CA ILE A 45 -1.25 -9.44 16.10
C ILE A 45 -2.36 -9.67 17.11
N GLN A 46 -3.03 -10.80 16.96
CA GLN A 46 -3.86 -11.42 18.00
C GLN A 46 -3.61 -12.93 17.93
N THR A 47 -3.99 -13.66 18.98
CA THR A 47 -3.71 -15.09 19.21
C THR A 47 -4.49 -16.03 18.27
N SER A 48 -4.21 -16.02 16.96
CA SER A 48 -4.78 -16.99 16.00
C SER A 48 -3.98 -17.07 14.70
N THR A 49 -4.24 -18.10 13.91
CA THR A 49 -3.71 -18.33 12.55
C THR A 49 -4.71 -17.84 11.51
N GLY A 50 -4.25 -17.25 10.41
CA GLY A 50 -5.11 -16.79 9.32
C GLY A 50 -4.37 -15.99 8.26
N THR A 51 -5.06 -15.72 7.14
CA THR A 51 -4.51 -14.99 5.99
C THR A 51 -5.54 -13.99 5.46
N PRO A 52 -5.68 -12.79 6.06
CA PRO A 52 -6.53 -11.76 5.50
C PRO A 52 -5.91 -11.24 4.20
N TYR A 53 -6.76 -10.69 3.33
CA TYR A 53 -6.35 -10.11 2.06
C TYR A 53 -6.95 -8.72 1.92
N ILE A 54 -6.14 -7.79 1.44
CA ILE A 54 -6.57 -6.44 1.06
C ILE A 54 -5.84 -6.02 -0.21
N GLN A 55 -6.57 -5.37 -1.11
CA GLN A 55 -6.06 -4.80 -2.34
C GLN A 55 -6.29 -3.31 -2.35
N PHE A 56 -5.25 -2.57 -2.74
CA PHE A 56 -5.30 -1.15 -2.99
C PHE A 56 -5.10 -0.86 -4.47
N GLN A 57 -5.82 0.13 -4.96
CA GLN A 57 -5.58 0.74 -6.26
C GLN A 57 -5.08 2.15 -6.04
N VAL A 58 -3.88 2.44 -6.56
CA VAL A 58 -3.29 3.77 -6.56
C VAL A 58 -3.47 4.35 -7.95
N THR A 59 -4.26 5.40 -8.05
CA THR A 59 -4.55 6.08 -9.31
C THR A 59 -3.95 7.46 -9.30
N ARG A 60 -3.15 7.75 -10.33
CA ARG A 60 -2.56 9.05 -10.59
C ARG A 60 -2.96 9.46 -12.01
N ASN A 61 -4.03 10.26 -12.12
CA ASN A 61 -4.76 10.57 -13.36
C ASN A 61 -5.36 9.30 -14.03
N THR A 62 -6.39 9.46 -14.86
CA THR A 62 -7.30 8.36 -15.30
C THR A 62 -6.66 7.18 -16.04
N ASN A 63 -5.39 7.26 -16.44
CA ASN A 63 -4.76 6.28 -17.35
C ASN A 63 -3.63 5.44 -16.73
N SER A 64 -3.26 5.65 -15.46
CA SER A 64 -2.22 4.86 -14.79
C SER A 64 -2.70 4.39 -13.41
N MET A 65 -3.19 3.15 -13.37
CA MET A 65 -3.62 2.48 -12.14
C MET A 65 -2.58 1.44 -11.73
N GLN A 66 -2.05 1.61 -10.53
CA GLN A 66 -1.19 0.66 -9.84
C GLN A 66 -2.04 -0.19 -8.89
N THR A 67 -1.72 -1.48 -8.80
CA THR A 67 -2.44 -2.42 -7.92
C THR A 67 -1.46 -2.97 -6.89
N ILE A 68 -1.86 -2.95 -5.63
CA ILE A 68 -1.11 -3.49 -4.52
C ILE A 68 -1.96 -4.55 -3.84
N ASP A 69 -1.51 -5.79 -3.87
CA ASP A 69 -2.12 -6.92 -3.16
C ASP A 69 -1.30 -7.21 -1.91
N LEU A 70 -1.96 -7.35 -0.75
CA LEU A 70 -1.33 -7.73 0.50
C LEU A 70 -2.02 -8.95 1.09
N LEU A 71 -1.22 -9.97 1.43
CA LEU A 71 -1.63 -11.24 2.01
C LEU A 71 -0.66 -11.67 3.12
N PRO A 72 -0.76 -11.09 4.33
CA PRO A 72 -0.02 -11.55 5.50
C PRO A 72 -0.40 -12.98 5.92
N PHE A 73 0.58 -13.76 6.33
CA PHE A 73 0.40 -15.07 6.94
C PHE A 73 0.59 -14.98 8.46
N TYR A 74 -0.50 -15.09 9.21
CA TYR A 74 -0.52 -15.04 10.66
C TYR A 74 -0.33 -16.43 11.26
N THR A 75 0.42 -16.46 12.37
CA THR A 75 0.44 -17.55 13.33
C THR A 75 0.14 -17.00 14.73
N VAL A 76 -0.05 -17.89 15.70
CA VAL A 76 -0.16 -17.53 17.12
C VAL A 76 1.04 -16.71 17.65
N ASN A 77 2.20 -16.83 17.00
CA ASN A 77 3.43 -16.11 17.36
C ASN A 77 3.60 -14.78 16.60
N GLY A 78 2.66 -14.45 15.70
CA GLY A 78 2.70 -13.26 14.87
C GLY A 78 2.69 -13.55 13.38
N ILE A 79 2.87 -12.50 12.58
CA ILE A 79 3.04 -12.63 11.13
C ILE A 79 4.42 -13.22 10.88
N ILE A 80 4.47 -14.36 10.21
CA ILE A 80 5.74 -15.03 9.86
C ILE A 80 6.18 -14.70 8.44
N ASP A 81 5.23 -14.26 7.61
CA ASP A 81 5.49 -13.81 6.24
C ASP A 81 4.43 -12.79 5.81
N LEU A 82 4.83 -11.80 5.03
CA LEU A 82 3.93 -10.85 4.40
C LEU A 82 4.17 -10.88 2.89
N TYR A 83 3.31 -11.61 2.19
CA TYR A 83 3.29 -11.54 0.75
C TYR A 83 2.65 -10.22 0.34
N GLY A 84 3.41 -9.42 -0.41
CA GLY A 84 2.88 -8.27 -1.13
C GLY A 84 3.23 -8.40 -2.60
N ASN A 85 2.30 -8.01 -3.45
CA ASN A 85 2.55 -7.87 -4.88
C ASN A 85 2.16 -6.47 -5.31
N PHE A 86 3.13 -5.71 -5.78
CA PHE A 86 2.89 -4.40 -6.36
C PHE A 86 3.00 -4.52 -7.88
N THR A 87 1.87 -4.43 -8.57
CA THR A 87 1.80 -4.37 -10.03
C THR A 87 1.65 -2.94 -10.51
N ALA A 88 2.61 -2.45 -11.28
CA ALA A 88 2.55 -1.15 -11.93
C ALA A 88 2.37 -1.29 -13.46
N PRO A 89 1.53 -0.44 -14.10
CA PRO A 89 1.33 -0.49 -15.54
C PRO A 89 2.54 0.12 -16.26
N SER A 90 3.03 -0.47 -17.35
CA SER A 90 4.11 0.15 -18.15
C SER A 90 3.55 1.23 -19.10
N TYR A 91 3.21 2.43 -18.59
CA TYR A 91 2.92 3.56 -19.48
C TYR A 91 4.20 4.34 -19.77
N ILE A 92 4.84 4.02 -20.89
CA ILE A 92 5.99 4.76 -21.42
C ILE A 92 5.42 5.90 -22.28
N GLN A 93 5.48 7.14 -21.78
CA GLN A 93 5.28 8.29 -22.67
C GLN A 93 6.44 8.36 -23.68
N PRO A 94 6.23 8.88 -24.90
CA PRO A 94 7.28 9.03 -25.93
C PRO A 94 8.50 9.87 -25.47
N THR A 95 8.45 10.48 -24.28
CA THR A 95 9.50 11.24 -23.61
C THR A 95 10.25 10.49 -22.49
N TYR A 96 10.16 9.15 -22.41
CA TYR A 96 10.96 8.29 -21.48
C TYR A 96 10.70 8.45 -19.97
N ASN A 97 9.76 9.29 -19.53
CA ASN A 97 9.48 9.44 -18.10
C ASN A 97 8.41 8.44 -17.64
N ILE A 98 8.88 7.38 -16.99
CA ILE A 98 8.04 6.46 -16.22
C ILE A 98 7.53 7.24 -15.01
N TYR A 99 6.27 7.68 -15.06
CA TYR A 99 5.71 8.57 -14.04
C TYR A 99 4.72 7.79 -13.17
N TYR A 100 5.24 7.20 -12.11
CA TYR A 100 4.45 6.43 -11.16
C TYR A 100 4.02 7.29 -9.98
N GLY A 101 2.78 7.08 -9.51
CA GLY A 101 2.31 7.77 -8.29
C GLY A 101 3.07 7.31 -7.05
N VAL A 102 3.60 6.09 -7.10
CA VAL A 102 4.30 5.40 -6.02
C VAL A 102 5.40 4.55 -6.63
N ASP A 103 6.58 4.56 -6.01
CA ASP A 103 7.79 3.86 -6.47
C ASP A 103 8.32 2.81 -5.48
N GLN A 104 7.75 2.71 -4.28
CA GLN A 104 8.12 1.69 -3.31
C GLN A 104 6.89 1.17 -2.56
N LEU A 105 6.91 -0.14 -2.26
CA LEU A 105 6.06 -0.78 -1.27
C LEU A 105 6.98 -1.34 -0.18
N LEU A 106 6.72 -0.95 1.06
CA LEU A 106 7.51 -1.36 2.21
C LEU A 106 6.60 -1.95 3.29
N ASN A 107 7.15 -2.85 4.08
CA ASN A 107 6.58 -3.22 5.36
C ASN A 107 7.50 -2.78 6.49
N THR A 108 6.89 -2.41 7.62
CA THR A 108 7.62 -2.18 8.87
C THR A 108 7.10 -3.10 9.95
N HIS A 109 8.01 -3.60 10.78
CA HIS A 109 7.70 -4.42 11.94
C HIS A 109 8.23 -3.75 13.22
N THR A 110 7.39 -3.72 14.25
CA THR A 110 7.76 -3.33 15.62
C THR A 110 7.21 -4.34 16.62
N GLY A 111 7.85 -4.46 17.79
CA GLY A 111 7.43 -5.39 18.85
C GLY A 111 7.84 -6.84 18.60
N SER A 112 7.28 -7.76 19.39
CA SER A 112 7.50 -9.21 19.26
C SER A 112 6.32 -9.99 19.84
N TYR A 113 6.12 -11.23 19.38
CA TYR A 113 5.04 -12.12 19.84
C TYR A 113 3.66 -11.42 19.78
N SER A 114 2.87 -11.47 20.86
CA SER A 114 1.54 -10.88 20.93
C SER A 114 1.50 -9.35 20.90
N SER A 115 2.66 -8.68 20.93
CA SER A 115 2.77 -7.21 20.87
C SER A 115 3.23 -6.69 19.50
N ALA A 116 3.59 -7.59 18.58
CA ALA A 116 4.14 -7.14 17.32
C ALA A 116 3.07 -6.50 16.40
N VAL A 117 3.50 -5.49 15.66
CA VAL A 117 2.66 -4.70 14.75
C VAL A 117 3.37 -4.63 13.41
N TYR A 118 2.65 -5.05 12.38
CA TYR A 118 3.11 -4.93 11.00
C TYR A 118 2.34 -3.82 10.31
N THR A 119 3.04 -2.96 9.60
CA THR A 119 2.44 -1.83 8.86
C THR A 119 2.90 -1.87 7.42
N ALA A 120 1.96 -1.73 6.48
CA ALA A 120 2.27 -1.58 5.07
C ALA A 120 2.34 -0.08 4.70
N TRP A 121 3.39 0.28 3.99
CA TRP A 121 3.68 1.64 3.57
C TRP A 121 3.96 1.69 2.08
N ILE A 122 3.63 2.82 1.47
CA ILE A 122 4.07 3.14 0.12
C ILE A 122 4.83 4.45 0.14
N HIS A 123 5.79 4.58 -0.78
CA HIS A 123 6.50 5.84 -0.98
C HIS A 123 5.93 6.57 -2.19
N MET A 124 5.49 7.81 -1.96
CA MET A 124 5.03 8.76 -2.96
C MET A 124 6.24 9.55 -3.46
N MET A 125 6.48 9.51 -4.77
CA MET A 125 7.56 10.29 -5.41
C MET A 125 7.36 11.80 -5.26
N SER A 126 8.46 12.56 -5.22
CA SER A 126 8.39 14.03 -5.25
C SER A 126 7.93 14.53 -6.63
N GLY A 127 7.24 15.67 -6.66
CA GLY A 127 6.87 16.33 -7.92
C GLY A 127 5.74 15.65 -8.70
N ILE A 128 5.00 14.73 -8.08
CA ILE A 128 3.92 13.99 -8.78
C ILE A 128 2.52 14.58 -8.61
N GLY A 129 2.37 15.59 -7.76
CA GLY A 129 1.07 16.21 -7.48
C GLY A 129 0.24 15.37 -6.51
N GLY A 130 -0.92 14.90 -6.96
CA GLY A 130 -1.89 14.15 -6.15
C GLY A 130 -2.07 12.70 -6.58
N VAL A 131 -2.18 11.79 -5.61
CA VAL A 131 -2.49 10.36 -5.81
C VAL A 131 -3.76 10.00 -5.05
N THR A 132 -4.67 9.26 -5.68
CA THR A 132 -5.85 8.71 -5.02
C THR A 132 -5.62 7.23 -4.76
N ILE A 133 -5.73 6.82 -3.50
CA ILE A 133 -5.62 5.43 -3.09
C ILE A 133 -6.99 4.95 -2.68
N THR A 134 -7.44 3.84 -3.26
CA THR A 134 -8.74 3.24 -2.97
C THR A 134 -8.56 1.78 -2.56
N VAL A 135 -9.27 1.35 -1.52
CA VAL A 135 -9.42 -0.08 -1.22
C VAL A 135 -10.34 -0.68 -2.29
N SER A 136 -9.77 -1.52 -3.14
CA SER A 136 -10.51 -2.13 -4.26
C SER A 136 -11.15 -3.46 -3.85
N LYS A 137 -10.49 -4.24 -3.00
CA LYS A 137 -10.97 -5.52 -2.49
C LYS A 137 -10.47 -5.74 -1.07
N GLN A 138 -11.30 -6.36 -0.25
CA GLN A 138 -10.89 -6.89 1.05
C GLN A 138 -11.59 -8.24 1.26
N SER A 139 -10.86 -9.21 1.80
CA SER A 139 -11.40 -10.53 2.11
C SER A 139 -12.44 -10.46 3.22
N THR A 140 -13.48 -11.30 3.10
CA THR A 140 -14.46 -11.54 4.16
C THR A 140 -13.93 -12.48 5.26
N TYR A 141 -12.80 -13.15 5.02
CA TYR A 141 -12.07 -13.92 6.02
C TYR A 141 -11.09 -13.04 6.77
N PHE A 142 -11.21 -13.04 8.10
CA PHE A 142 -10.40 -12.25 9.02
C PHE A 142 -10.36 -10.72 8.72
N PRO A 143 -11.45 -10.06 8.32
CA PRO A 143 -11.44 -8.63 7.98
C PRO A 143 -10.98 -7.75 9.15
N GLN A 144 -11.25 -8.18 10.39
CA GLN A 144 -10.81 -7.53 11.62
C GLN A 144 -9.27 -7.50 11.82
N ARG A 145 -8.51 -8.20 10.97
CA ARG A 145 -7.04 -8.23 11.01
C ARG A 145 -6.39 -7.17 10.14
N VAL A 146 -7.19 -6.34 9.45
CA VAL A 146 -6.71 -5.17 8.71
C VAL A 146 -7.34 -3.95 9.34
N THR A 147 -6.53 -3.13 10.00
CA THR A 147 -6.97 -1.94 10.73
C THR A 147 -6.27 -0.70 10.21
N GLU A 148 -6.71 0.48 10.65
CA GLU A 148 -6.04 1.75 10.37
C GLU A 148 -5.76 1.98 8.87
N ILE A 149 -6.73 1.59 8.03
CA ILE A 149 -6.63 1.71 6.58
C ILE A 149 -6.67 3.20 6.21
N LEU A 150 -5.67 3.68 5.47
CA LEU A 150 -5.46 5.08 5.02
C LEU A 150 -5.86 6.17 6.07
N THR A 151 -5.55 5.96 7.35
CA THR A 151 -5.94 6.87 8.44
C THR A 151 -4.95 8.01 8.69
N GLN A 152 -3.71 7.89 8.21
CA GLN A 152 -2.65 8.86 8.41
C GLN A 152 -2.43 9.73 7.18
N ASP A 153 -1.91 10.94 7.41
CA ASP A 153 -1.39 11.80 6.36
C ASP A 153 0.04 11.37 5.95
N ILE A 154 0.58 12.01 4.92
CA ILE A 154 1.92 11.74 4.39
C ILE A 154 2.97 12.08 5.46
N VAL A 155 3.91 11.16 5.70
CA VAL A 155 5.05 11.37 6.60
C VAL A 155 6.37 11.41 5.83
N SER A 156 7.33 12.21 6.28
CA SER A 156 8.63 12.34 5.60
C SER A 156 9.56 11.14 5.81
N SER A 157 9.32 10.34 6.84
CA SER A 157 10.13 9.17 7.19
C SER A 157 9.33 8.15 8.00
N ILE A 158 9.70 6.87 7.90
CA ILE A 158 9.13 5.77 8.69
C ILE A 158 10.22 5.11 9.54
N SER A 159 9.85 4.64 10.73
CA SER A 159 10.75 3.99 11.69
C SER A 159 10.53 2.47 11.75
N GLY A 160 11.43 1.77 12.44
CA GLY A 160 11.40 0.30 12.56
C GLY A 160 12.17 -0.42 11.45
N SER A 161 12.19 -1.74 11.51
CA SER A 161 12.81 -2.56 10.47
C SER A 161 11.97 -2.49 9.21
N GLN A 162 12.56 -2.05 8.11
CA GLN A 162 11.89 -1.91 6.82
C GLN A 162 12.26 -3.08 5.92
N THR A 163 11.26 -3.76 5.35
CA THR A 163 11.47 -4.73 4.27
C THR A 163 10.79 -4.20 3.02
N GLN A 164 11.55 -4.04 1.94
CA GLN A 164 11.00 -3.64 0.65
C GLN A 164 10.35 -4.85 -0.03
N ILE A 165 9.15 -4.67 -0.54
CA ILE A 165 8.42 -5.67 -1.32
C ILE A 165 8.69 -5.40 -2.81
N PRO A 166 9.13 -6.40 -3.59
CA PRO A 166 9.44 -6.21 -5.01
C PRO A 166 8.24 -5.70 -5.81
N ILE A 167 8.55 -4.86 -6.81
CA ILE A 167 7.56 -4.32 -7.75
C ILE A 167 7.65 -5.11 -9.05
N SER A 168 6.50 -5.63 -9.48
CA SER A 168 6.33 -6.26 -10.78
C SER A 168 5.78 -5.24 -11.78
N TYR A 169 6.47 -5.05 -12.90
CA TYR A 169 5.97 -4.20 -13.99
C TYR A 169 5.28 -5.09 -15.02
N ASN A 170 3.99 -4.84 -15.28
CA ASN A 170 3.26 -5.54 -16.33
C ASN A 170 3.65 -4.94 -17.68
N ILE A 171 4.71 -5.48 -18.27
CA ILE A 171 5.13 -5.16 -19.63
C ILE A 171 4.19 -5.91 -20.55
N GLY A 172 3.27 -5.18 -21.19
CA GLY A 172 2.45 -5.74 -22.25
C GLY A 172 3.33 -6.45 -23.27
N ASN A 173 3.05 -7.73 -23.52
CA ASN A 173 3.78 -8.62 -24.43
C ASN A 173 4.11 -7.89 -25.75
N GLY A 174 5.36 -7.44 -25.93
CA GLY A 174 5.80 -6.64 -27.08
C GLY A 174 6.88 -5.59 -26.81
N GLY A 175 7.30 -5.36 -25.57
CA GLY A 175 8.33 -4.38 -25.22
C GLY A 175 9.76 -4.94 -25.30
N ILE A 176 10.61 -4.23 -26.02
CA ILE A 176 12.04 -4.46 -26.26
C ILE A 176 12.84 -4.55 -24.94
N ILE A 177 12.79 -5.70 -24.26
CA ILE A 177 13.80 -6.13 -23.28
C ILE A 177 14.49 -7.40 -23.83
N ASN A 178 14.92 -7.33 -25.09
CA ASN A 178 15.91 -8.25 -25.68
C ASN A 178 17.21 -7.51 -26.05
N ASN A 179 17.41 -6.29 -25.51
CA ASN A 179 18.68 -5.57 -25.65
C ASN A 179 19.56 -5.62 -24.39
N MET A 180 19.22 -6.45 -23.40
CA MET A 180 20.23 -6.94 -22.46
C MET A 180 21.08 -8.04 -23.12
N ILE A 181 21.73 -7.69 -24.24
CA ILE A 181 22.93 -8.41 -24.65
C ILE A 181 24.02 -7.90 -23.72
N GLN A 182 24.34 -8.68 -22.70
CA GLN A 182 25.56 -8.46 -21.95
C GLN A 182 26.69 -8.90 -22.88
N VAL A 183 27.18 -7.96 -23.71
CA VAL A 183 28.43 -8.16 -24.44
C VAL A 183 29.52 -8.28 -23.39
N HIS A 184 30.02 -9.50 -23.20
CA HIS A 184 31.33 -9.70 -22.61
C HIS A 184 32.35 -9.01 -23.54
N PRO A 185 33.20 -8.11 -23.04
CA PRO A 185 34.38 -7.75 -23.80
C PRO A 185 35.25 -9.00 -23.89
N MET A 186 35.46 -9.50 -25.10
CA MET A 186 36.62 -10.31 -25.41
C MET A 186 37.61 -9.36 -26.09
N ASP A 187 38.79 -9.33 -25.48
CA ASP A 187 40.00 -8.52 -25.72
C ASP A 187 40.05 -7.12 -25.09
#